data_AF-A0A925A909-F1
#
_entry.id   AF-A0A925A909-F1
#
_cell.length_a   1.000
_cell.length_b   1.000
_cell.length_c   1.000
_cell.angle_alpha   90.00
_cell.angle_beta   90.00
_cell.angle_gamma   90.00
#
_symmetry.space_group_name_H-M   'P 1'
#
loop_
_entity.id
_entity.type
_entity.pdbx_description
1 polymer ?
#
loop_
_entity_poly.entity_id
_entity_poly.type
_entity_poly.pdbx_seq_one_letter_code
_entity_poly.pdbx_strand_id
1 'polypeptide(L)'
;MTYQTILPLQRVQAQARPLRTHFLRSERLVFLVGAAALGGLAGFTMAVALGRQDMWTQLLAAAPVLATALLLGCATFVEAQRRGAHGCGAMAAFHGVSLIAWPLFIPLSASLFWIAPAAAIGSVLLLASCWNGSPGAIYRSAAQATLVAALAGYQGVLIVLG
;
A
#
# COMPACT_ATOMS: atom_id res chain seq x y z
N MET A 1 -21.95 -53.30 -7.88
CA MET A 1 -22.82 -52.11 -8.06
C MET A 1 -22.24 -50.89 -7.33
N THR A 2 -20.99 -50.52 -7.59
CA THR A 2 -20.28 -49.44 -6.87
C THR A 2 -19.66 -48.40 -7.80
N TYR A 3 -19.76 -48.59 -9.12
CA TYR A 3 -19.12 -47.74 -10.11
C TYR A 3 -19.96 -46.52 -10.52
N GLN A 4 -21.27 -46.51 -10.22
CA GLN A 4 -22.17 -45.44 -10.68
C GLN A 4 -22.24 -44.20 -9.76
N THR A 5 -21.72 -44.28 -8.53
CA THR A 5 -21.74 -43.15 -7.58
C THR A 5 -20.52 -42.23 -7.65
N ILE A 6 -19.46 -42.62 -8.37
CA ILE A 6 -18.20 -41.83 -8.47
C ILE A 6 -18.27 -40.81 -9.63
N LEU A 7 -19.00 -41.13 -10.70
CA LEU A 7 -19.17 -40.31 -11.90
C LEU A 7 -19.70 -38.87 -11.67
N PRO A 8 -20.69 -38.61 -10.79
CA PRO A 8 -21.16 -37.24 -10.58
C PRO A 8 -20.16 -36.35 -9.83
N LEU A 9 -19.38 -36.91 -8.89
CA LEU A 9 -18.34 -36.15 -8.17
C LEU A 9 -17.19 -35.72 -9.07
N GLN A 10 -16.81 -36.57 -10.03
CA GLN A 10 -15.75 -36.27 -10.98
C GLN A 10 -16.15 -35.17 -11.98
N ARG A 11 -17.45 -35.07 -12.35
CA ARG A 11 -17.97 -33.94 -13.16
C ARG A 11 -17.99 -32.61 -12.40
N VAL A 12 -18.31 -32.63 -11.10
CA VAL A 12 -18.28 -31.41 -10.26
C VAL A 12 -16.85 -30.89 -10.11
N GLN A 13 -15.86 -31.78 -9.94
CA GLN A 13 -14.45 -31.38 -9.92
C GLN A 13 -13.95 -30.87 -11.28
N ALA A 14 -14.41 -31.44 -12.40
CA ALA A 14 -14.06 -30.98 -13.75
C ALA A 14 -14.63 -29.59 -14.10
N GLN A 15 -15.68 -29.14 -13.40
CA GLN A 15 -16.27 -27.80 -13.55
C GLN A 15 -15.80 -26.78 -12.52
N ALA A 16 -14.92 -27.16 -11.58
CA ALA A 16 -14.28 -26.19 -10.71
C ALA A 16 -13.38 -25.29 -11.56
N ARG A 17 -13.89 -24.11 -11.92
CA ARG A 17 -13.14 -23.06 -12.60
C ARG A 17 -11.82 -22.88 -11.83
N PRO A 18 -10.65 -22.96 -12.49
CA PRO A 18 -9.38 -22.86 -11.79
C PRO A 18 -9.37 -21.57 -10.98
N LEU A 19 -9.18 -21.68 -9.66
CA LEU A 19 -9.16 -20.52 -8.77
C LEU A 19 -8.04 -19.62 -9.28
N ARG A 20 -8.38 -18.40 -9.73
CA ARG A 20 -7.39 -17.51 -10.32
C ARG A 20 -6.42 -17.10 -9.22
N THR A 21 -5.20 -17.60 -9.29
CA THR A 21 -4.13 -17.32 -8.33
C THR A 21 -3.42 -16.00 -8.58
N HIS A 22 -3.81 -15.26 -9.63
CA HIS A 22 -3.15 -14.02 -10.06
C HIS A 22 -4.17 -12.92 -10.33
N PHE A 23 -3.88 -11.73 -9.80
CA PHE A 23 -4.61 -10.51 -10.14
C PHE A 23 -4.20 -10.00 -11.52
N LEU A 24 -5.17 -9.49 -12.28
CA LEU A 24 -4.91 -8.67 -13.46
C LEU A 24 -4.30 -7.32 -13.06
N ARG A 25 -3.61 -6.66 -14.00
CA ARG A 25 -3.04 -5.33 -13.77
C ARG A 25 -4.10 -4.30 -13.35
N SER A 26 -5.27 -4.31 -13.98
CA SER A 26 -6.41 -3.44 -13.62
C SER A 26 -6.94 -3.73 -12.22
N GLU A 27 -7.11 -5.01 -11.86
CA GLU A 27 -7.59 -5.42 -10.53
C GLU A 27 -6.65 -4.94 -9.41
N ARG A 28 -5.32 -5.02 -9.64
CA ARG A 28 -4.33 -4.52 -8.68
C ARG A 28 -4.45 -3.02 -8.48
N LEU A 29 -4.56 -2.25 -9.56
CA LEU A 29 -4.69 -0.80 -9.49
C LEU A 29 -5.99 -0.39 -8.77
N VAL A 30 -7.12 -1.03 -9.10
CA VAL A 30 -8.39 -0.77 -8.41
C VAL A 30 -8.29 -1.09 -6.93
N PHE A 31 -7.70 -2.23 -6.57
CA PHE A 31 -7.53 -2.63 -5.18
C PHE A 31 -6.63 -1.64 -4.41
N LEU A 32 -5.53 -1.20 -5.00
CA LEU A 32 -4.61 -0.24 -4.40
C LEU A 32 -5.19 1.14 -4.24
N VAL A 33 -5.88 1.65 -5.26
CA VAL A 33 -6.57 2.94 -5.19
C VAL A 33 -7.68 2.89 -4.15
N GLY A 34 -8.43 1.79 -4.08
CA GLY A 34 -9.42 1.57 -3.03
C GLY A 34 -8.81 1.56 -1.63
N ALA A 35 -7.69 0.85 -1.45
CA ALA A 35 -6.95 0.81 -0.20
C ALA A 35 -6.43 2.20 0.22
N ALA A 36 -5.86 2.96 -0.72
CA ALA A 36 -5.44 4.34 -0.51
C ALA A 36 -6.62 5.25 -0.14
N ALA A 37 -7.75 5.15 -0.84
CA ALA A 37 -8.94 5.95 -0.56
C ALA A 37 -9.48 5.68 0.86
N LEU A 38 -9.58 4.40 1.25
CA LEU A 38 -9.99 4.01 2.60
C LEU A 38 -9.01 4.51 3.66
N GLY A 39 -7.71 4.39 3.41
CA GLY A 39 -6.67 4.93 4.28
C GLY A 39 -6.81 6.44 4.46
N GLY A 40 -6.90 7.20 3.35
CA GLY A 40 -7.05 8.65 3.36
C GLY A 40 -8.28 9.11 4.13
N LEU A 41 -9.43 8.44 3.93
CA LEU A 41 -10.64 8.72 4.70
C LEU A 41 -10.45 8.44 6.19
N ALA A 42 -9.83 7.31 6.56
CA ALA A 42 -9.55 6.99 7.95
C ALA A 42 -8.64 8.05 8.61
N GLY A 43 -7.58 8.46 7.91
CA GLY A 43 -6.69 9.54 8.35
C GLY A 43 -7.40 10.87 8.54
N PHE A 44 -8.23 11.26 7.58
CA PHE A 44 -9.07 12.45 7.65
C PHE A 44 -10.01 12.41 8.87
N THR A 45 -10.75 11.31 9.05
CA THR A 45 -11.66 11.16 10.19
C THR A 45 -10.93 11.23 11.52
N MET A 46 -9.73 10.66 11.59
CA MET A 46 -8.90 10.70 12.79
C MET A 46 -8.42 12.12 13.11
N ALA A 47 -8.05 12.90 12.10
CA ALA A 47 -7.65 14.30 12.29
C ALA A 47 -8.82 15.16 12.79
N VAL A 48 -10.03 14.96 12.24
CA VAL A 48 -11.23 15.66 12.70
C VAL A 48 -11.58 15.26 14.14
N ALA A 49 -11.43 14.00 14.51
CA ALA A 49 -11.75 13.50 15.85
C ALA A 49 -10.76 13.97 16.92
N LEU A 50 -9.45 13.96 16.62
CA LEU A 50 -8.41 14.36 17.57
C LEU A 50 -8.19 15.88 17.65
N GLY A 51 -8.66 16.63 16.65
CA GLY A 51 -8.46 18.07 16.57
C GLY A 51 -6.99 18.44 16.40
N ARG A 52 -6.65 19.69 16.75
CA ARG A 52 -5.29 20.24 16.62
C ARG A 52 -4.34 19.54 17.58
N GLN A 53 -3.24 19.00 17.03
CA GLN A 53 -2.17 18.34 17.78
C GLN A 53 -0.87 19.11 17.60
N ASP A 54 -0.01 19.12 18.62
CA ASP A 54 1.33 19.68 18.50
C ASP A 54 2.21 18.84 17.55
N MET A 55 3.23 19.47 16.97
CA MET A 55 4.12 18.85 15.98
C MET A 55 4.81 17.59 16.51
N TRP A 56 5.20 17.57 17.80
CA TRP A 56 5.91 16.43 18.38
C TRP A 56 4.99 15.23 18.52
N THR A 57 3.77 15.44 19.00
CA THR A 57 2.75 14.39 19.05
C THR A 57 2.45 13.83 17.65
N GLN A 58 2.36 14.69 16.63
CA GLN A 58 2.17 14.24 15.25
C GLN A 58 3.33 13.38 14.75
N LEU A 59 4.58 13.79 15.02
CA LEU A 59 5.78 13.06 14.59
C LEU A 59 5.88 11.69 15.28
N LEU A 60 5.61 11.65 16.58
CA LEU A 60 5.62 10.42 17.38
C LEU A 60 4.50 9.46 16.93
N ALA A 61 3.31 9.97 16.63
CA ALA A 61 2.20 9.17 16.12
C ALA A 61 2.47 8.63 14.69
N ALA A 62 3.19 9.39 13.86
CA ALA A 62 3.55 9.00 12.50
C ALA A 62 4.63 7.91 12.45
N ALA A 63 5.57 7.92 13.41
CA ALA A 63 6.71 7.02 13.44
C ALA A 63 6.35 5.51 13.30
N PRO A 64 5.42 4.93 14.07
CA PRO A 64 5.06 3.51 13.92
C PRO A 64 4.43 3.20 12.57
N VAL A 65 3.66 4.14 12.00
CA VAL A 65 3.02 3.98 10.68
C VAL A 65 4.08 3.95 9.58
N LEU A 66 5.02 4.91 9.60
CA LEU A 66 6.13 4.97 8.66
C LEU A 66 7.06 3.76 8.78
N ALA A 67 7.39 3.35 10.01
CA ALA A 67 8.20 2.17 10.26
C ALA A 67 7.54 0.90 9.71
N THR A 68 6.23 0.74 9.93
CA THR A 68 5.47 -0.40 9.40
C THR A 68 5.42 -0.38 7.88
N ALA A 69 5.16 0.77 7.26
CA ALA A 69 5.17 0.92 5.81
C ALA A 69 6.55 0.59 5.22
N LEU A 70 7.62 1.04 5.87
CA LEU A 70 9.00 0.76 5.48
C LEU A 70 9.34 -0.72 5.59
N LEU A 71 8.94 -1.40 6.66
CA LEU A 71 9.12 -2.85 6.84
C LEU A 71 8.45 -3.64 5.71
N LEU A 72 7.21 -3.29 5.36
CA LEU A 72 6.52 -3.88 4.22
C LEU A 72 7.24 -3.56 2.90
N GLY A 73 7.78 -2.34 2.78
CA GLY A 73 8.57 -1.87 1.63
C GLY A 73 9.82 -2.72 1.43
N CYS A 74 10.59 -2.93 2.50
CA CYS A 74 11.77 -3.79 2.53
C CYS A 74 11.44 -5.23 2.13
N ALA A 75 10.36 -5.81 2.67
CA ALA A 75 9.94 -7.16 2.29
C ALA A 75 9.62 -7.26 0.78
N THR A 76 9.00 -6.23 0.22
CA THR A 76 8.64 -6.14 -1.19
C THR A 76 9.89 -5.93 -2.07
N PHE A 77 10.83 -5.10 -1.64
CA PHE A 77 12.12 -4.91 -2.29
C PHE A 77 12.93 -6.20 -2.34
N VAL A 78 13.06 -6.92 -1.21
CA VAL A 78 13.77 -8.20 -1.14
C VAL A 78 13.13 -9.23 -2.06
N GLU A 79 11.79 -9.31 -2.11
CA GLU A 79 11.11 -10.21 -3.06
C GLU A 79 11.37 -9.80 -4.51
N ALA A 80 11.38 -8.50 -4.83
CA ALA A 80 11.69 -8.01 -6.17
C ALA A 80 13.10 -8.42 -6.61
N GLN A 81 14.09 -8.28 -5.73
CA GLN A 81 15.48 -8.67 -6.02
C GLN A 81 15.64 -10.18 -6.20
N ARG A 82 15.00 -10.99 -5.34
CA ARG A 82 15.01 -12.45 -5.47
C ARG A 82 14.42 -12.95 -6.80
N ARG A 83 13.54 -12.18 -7.41
CA ARG A 83 12.88 -12.51 -8.70
C ARG A 83 13.56 -11.86 -9.92
N GLY A 84 14.63 -11.10 -9.74
CA GLY A 84 15.27 -10.34 -10.84
C GLY A 84 14.39 -9.22 -11.41
N ALA A 85 13.39 -8.75 -10.67
CA ALA A 85 12.45 -7.71 -11.11
C ALA A 85 13.00 -6.31 -10.81
N HIS A 86 14.09 -5.90 -11.46
CA HIS A 86 14.83 -4.68 -11.15
C HIS A 86 13.98 -3.40 -11.20
N GLY A 87 13.07 -3.28 -12.17
CA GLY A 87 12.16 -2.12 -12.26
C GLY A 87 11.27 -1.98 -11.03
N CYS A 88 10.70 -3.08 -10.53
CA CYS A 88 9.91 -3.05 -9.30
C CYS A 88 10.79 -2.89 -8.06
N GLY A 89 12.02 -3.41 -8.08
CA GLY A 89 13.01 -3.15 -7.04
C GLY A 89 13.31 -1.65 -6.91
N ALA A 90 13.50 -0.94 -8.03
CA ALA A 90 13.73 0.50 -8.04
C ALA A 90 12.53 1.28 -7.49
N MET A 91 11.30 0.91 -7.87
CA MET A 91 10.09 1.54 -7.34
C MET A 91 9.90 1.30 -5.83
N ALA A 92 10.21 0.09 -5.34
CA ALA A 92 10.18 -0.21 -3.91
C ALA A 92 11.24 0.59 -3.13
N ALA A 93 12.44 0.78 -3.71
CA ALA A 93 13.48 1.62 -3.11
C ALA A 93 13.05 3.09 -3.07
N PHE A 94 12.50 3.62 -4.16
CA PHE A 94 12.01 4.99 -4.24
C PHE A 94 10.85 5.23 -3.25
N HIS A 95 9.97 4.25 -3.04
CA HIS A 95 8.99 4.27 -1.97
C HIS A 95 9.64 4.41 -0.60
N GLY A 96 10.63 3.56 -0.28
CA GLY A 96 11.36 3.62 1.00
C GLY A 96 12.04 4.96 1.23
N VAL A 97 12.70 5.52 0.20
CA VAL A 97 13.31 6.86 0.25
C VAL A 97 12.25 7.93 0.53
N SER A 98 11.10 7.84 -0.11
CA SER A 98 9.99 8.77 0.10
C SER A 98 9.49 8.73 1.55
N LEU A 99 9.38 7.55 2.15
CA LEU A 99 8.98 7.39 3.56
C LEU A 99 10.02 7.98 4.52
N ILE A 100 11.31 7.79 4.26
CA ILE A 100 12.40 8.32 5.09
C ILE A 100 12.50 9.84 4.97
N ALA A 101 12.29 10.38 3.77
CA ALA A 101 12.36 11.81 3.53
C ALA A 101 11.14 12.57 4.08
N TRP A 102 10.00 11.89 4.26
CA TRP A 102 8.75 12.53 4.67
C TRP A 102 8.87 13.39 5.93
N PRO A 103 9.43 12.93 7.07
CA PRO A 103 9.56 13.76 8.27
C PRO A 103 10.36 15.04 8.04
N LEU A 104 11.29 15.05 7.08
CA LEU A 104 12.11 16.22 6.75
C LEU A 104 11.32 17.30 6.00
N PHE A 105 10.24 16.94 5.31
CA PHE A 105 9.40 17.90 4.58
C PHE A 105 8.31 18.54 5.45
N ILE A 106 7.94 17.93 6.57
CA ILE A 106 6.92 18.45 7.51
C ILE A 106 7.20 19.90 7.94
N PRO A 107 8.40 20.28 8.40
CA PRO A 107 8.66 21.63 8.90
C PRO A 107 8.98 22.67 7.80
N LEU A 108 9.16 22.27 6.54
CA LEU A 108 9.70 23.18 5.50
C LEU A 108 8.63 24.10 4.93
N SER A 109 7.53 23.56 4.43
CA SER A 109 6.35 24.32 3.99
C SER A 109 5.19 23.38 3.65
N ALA A 110 3.97 23.91 3.70
CA ALA A 110 2.76 23.17 3.32
C ALA A 110 2.81 22.62 1.87
N SER A 111 3.42 23.35 0.93
CA SER A 111 3.53 22.90 -0.45
C SER A 111 4.53 21.75 -0.62
N LEU A 112 5.67 21.83 0.06
CA LEU A 112 6.71 20.79 -0.01
C LEU A 112 6.31 19.50 0.71
N PHE A 113 5.46 19.60 1.74
CA PHE A 113 4.91 18.44 2.45
C PHE A 113 4.32 17.41 1.49
N TRP A 114 3.58 17.83 0.46
CA TRP A 114 2.88 16.91 -0.45
C TRP A 114 3.79 16.09 -1.36
N ILE A 115 5.07 16.47 -1.50
CA ILE A 115 6.03 15.78 -2.37
C ILE A 115 6.25 14.34 -1.90
N ALA A 116 6.55 14.13 -0.61
CA ALA A 116 6.84 12.81 -0.09
C ALA A 116 5.63 11.85 -0.10
N PRO A 117 4.43 12.23 0.35
CA PRO A 117 3.23 11.40 0.21
C PRO A 117 2.90 11.07 -1.25
N ALA A 118 2.97 12.05 -2.16
CA ALA A 118 2.69 11.83 -3.57
C ALA A 118 3.71 10.88 -4.21
N ALA A 119 5.00 11.03 -3.89
CA ALA A 119 6.05 10.11 -4.33
C ALA A 119 5.86 8.70 -3.74
N ALA A 120 5.48 8.60 -2.46
CA ALA A 120 5.21 7.33 -1.80
C ALA A 120 4.01 6.59 -2.41
N ILE A 121 2.90 7.28 -2.73
CA ILE A 121 1.75 6.65 -3.42
C ILE A 121 2.08 6.33 -4.88
N GLY A 122 2.69 7.26 -5.61
CA GLY A 122 3.04 7.08 -7.02
C GLY A 122 3.97 5.88 -7.23
N SER A 123 4.97 5.73 -6.36
CA SER A 123 5.90 4.58 -6.38
C SER A 123 5.20 3.24 -6.15
N VAL A 124 4.23 3.17 -5.24
CA VAL A 124 3.44 1.96 -4.99
C VAL A 124 2.53 1.61 -6.18
N LEU A 125 1.94 2.62 -6.84
CA LEU A 125 1.14 2.42 -8.05
C LEU A 125 2.00 1.92 -9.22
N LEU A 126 3.19 2.50 -9.40
CA LEU A 126 4.15 2.05 -10.41
C LEU A 126 4.66 0.64 -10.12
N LEU A 127 4.94 0.33 -8.85
CA LEU A 127 5.30 -1.01 -8.40
C LEU A 127 4.21 -2.02 -8.77
N ALA A 128 2.95 -1.73 -8.47
CA ALA A 128 1.85 -2.64 -8.78
C ALA A 128 1.60 -2.83 -10.28
N SER A 129 1.89 -1.78 -11.05
CA SER A 129 1.82 -1.80 -12.51
C SER A 129 2.90 -2.70 -13.12
N CYS A 130 4.12 -2.72 -12.57
CA CYS A 130 5.22 -3.55 -13.05
C CYS A 130 5.27 -4.95 -12.44
N TRP A 131 4.60 -5.17 -11.30
CA TRP A 131 4.72 -6.42 -10.55
C TRP A 131 4.22 -7.61 -11.38
N ASN A 132 4.90 -8.76 -11.31
CA ASN A 132 4.40 -10.02 -11.86
C ASN A 132 4.61 -11.20 -10.91
N GLY A 133 4.88 -10.89 -9.63
CA GLY A 133 5.20 -11.88 -8.60
C GLY A 133 3.97 -12.39 -7.84
N SER A 134 4.19 -12.73 -6.57
CA SER A 134 3.15 -13.28 -5.71
C SER A 134 2.00 -12.29 -5.45
N PRO A 135 0.76 -12.77 -5.22
CA PRO A 135 -0.34 -11.94 -4.73
C PRO A 135 -0.03 -11.29 -3.37
N GLY A 136 0.81 -11.94 -2.55
CA GLY A 136 1.24 -11.43 -1.26
C GLY A 136 1.87 -10.03 -1.33
N ALA A 137 2.63 -9.75 -2.39
CA ALA A 137 3.19 -8.41 -2.59
C ALA A 137 2.10 -7.36 -2.87
N ILE A 138 1.03 -7.72 -3.59
CA ILE A 138 -0.10 -6.80 -3.83
C ILE A 138 -0.81 -6.45 -2.53
N TYR A 139 -1.02 -7.41 -1.63
CA TYR A 139 -1.58 -7.15 -0.31
C TYR A 139 -0.67 -6.25 0.55
N ARG A 140 0.66 -6.46 0.51
CA ARG A 140 1.61 -5.58 1.20
C ARG A 140 1.62 -4.17 0.62
N SER A 141 1.60 -4.04 -0.70
CA SER A 141 1.49 -2.75 -1.39
C SER A 141 0.16 -2.05 -1.08
N ALA A 142 -0.93 -2.79 -0.95
CA ALA A 142 -2.22 -2.24 -0.53
C ALA A 142 -2.16 -1.74 0.91
N ALA A 143 -1.58 -2.52 1.83
CA ALA A 143 -1.35 -2.08 3.19
C ALA A 143 -0.45 -0.83 3.25
N GLN A 144 0.63 -0.75 2.45
CA GLN A 144 1.44 0.46 2.34
C GLN A 144 0.62 1.66 1.84
N ALA A 145 -0.16 1.48 0.78
CA ALA A 145 -1.01 2.53 0.22
C ALA A 145 -2.02 3.04 1.26
N THR A 146 -2.65 2.13 2.03
CA THR A 146 -3.54 2.50 3.14
C THR A 146 -2.81 3.30 4.21
N LEU A 147 -1.66 2.82 4.68
CA LEU A 147 -0.89 3.47 5.76
C LEU A 147 -0.40 4.86 5.35
N VAL A 148 0.16 4.97 4.14
CA VAL A 148 0.63 6.24 3.57
C VAL A 148 -0.53 7.20 3.37
N ALA A 149 -1.63 6.76 2.77
CA ALA A 149 -2.78 7.63 2.56
C ALA A 149 -3.42 8.07 3.88
N ALA A 150 -3.51 7.18 4.87
CA ALA A 150 -4.00 7.53 6.20
C ALA A 150 -3.12 8.57 6.87
N LEU A 151 -1.80 8.41 6.82
CA LEU A 151 -0.89 9.39 7.39
C LEU A 151 -0.96 10.74 6.65
N ALA A 152 -1.02 10.70 5.32
CA ALA A 152 -1.13 11.90 4.49
C ALA A 152 -2.46 12.63 4.71
N GLY A 153 -3.57 11.90 4.83
CA GLY A 153 -4.88 12.46 5.14
C GLY A 153 -4.90 13.10 6.54
N TYR A 154 -4.33 12.40 7.53
CA TYR A 154 -4.23 12.92 8.90
C TYR A 154 -3.39 14.21 8.97
N GLN A 155 -2.14 14.16 8.49
CA GLN A 155 -1.22 15.29 8.55
C GLN A 155 -1.63 16.44 7.61
N GLY A 156 -2.20 16.13 6.43
CA GLY A 156 -2.67 17.13 5.49
C GLY A 156 -3.81 17.98 6.05
N VAL A 157 -4.74 17.37 6.80
CA VAL A 157 -5.79 18.12 7.51
C VAL A 157 -5.17 19.04 8.56
N LEU A 158 -4.22 18.55 9.35
CA LEU A 158 -3.57 19.35 10.39
C LEU A 158 -2.80 20.54 9.81
N ILE A 159 -2.14 20.37 8.66
CA ILE A 159 -1.46 21.47 7.96
C ILE A 159 -2.45 22.53 7.48
N VAL A 160 -3.65 22.14 7.04
CA VAL A 160 -4.69 23.08 6.58
C VAL A 160 -5.35 23.80 7.76
N LEU A 161 -5.53 23.13 8.89
CA LEU A 161 -6.13 23.71 10.09
C LEU A 161 -5.16 24.63 10.88
N GLY A 162 -3.86 24.52 10.61
CA GLY A 162 -2.79 25.38 11.14
C GLY A 162 -2.44 25.13 12.59
#